data_AF-A0A1S3FUX9-F1
#
_entry.id   AF-A0A1S3FUX9-F1
#
_cell.length_a   1.000
_cell.length_b   1.000
_cell.length_c   1.000
_cell.angle_alpha   90.00
_cell.angle_beta   90.00
_cell.angle_gamma   90.00
#
_symmetry.space_group_name_H-M   'P 1'
#
loop_
_entity.id
_entity.type
_entity.pdbx_description
1 polymer ?
#
loop_
_entity_poly.entity_id
_entity_poly.type
_entity_poly.pdbx_seq_one_letter_code
_entity_poly.pdbx_strand_id
1 'polypeptide(L)'
;MCMSFYNRTWELKGLILKLVSVFNSLSRTRESWKNNPAVKHVFSWTLQQITRPWLSQHLESILPPSLLISDDYQTENKVLGVQCLHHIVLNVPAADLLQYNRAQVLYHAIFNHLYMPEHCLIQAVLLCLLDLFPILEKSLHWKGEAVRPTTHCDEVLQLILTHMEPEHRLLLRRTYARHLPAFVKRLGILTVRHMKRLERVITGYLEVYDGPEEEARLKILETLKLLMQYTWPRISCRLVILLKALLKLVCDVARDTNLTPEPVKKALLQEATDCLILLDHCSQGQVKGLLARVVLTCTDSTVVNCIRKVQQNPVDASVLGI
;
A
#
# COMPACT_ATOMS: atom_id res chain seq x y z
N MET A 1 -28.42 -8.56 -31.37
CA MET A 1 -27.29 -8.45 -30.43
C MET A 1 -27.65 -8.70 -28.95
N CYS A 2 -28.92 -8.57 -28.52
CA CYS A 2 -29.32 -8.85 -27.12
C CYS A 2 -29.46 -10.33 -26.72
N MET A 3 -29.59 -11.28 -27.65
CA MET A 3 -29.77 -12.71 -27.32
C MET A 3 -28.49 -13.44 -26.91
N SER A 4 -27.30 -12.94 -27.29
CA SER A 4 -26.02 -13.55 -26.90
C SER A 4 -25.63 -13.29 -25.45
N PHE A 5 -26.14 -12.22 -24.83
CA PHE A 5 -25.89 -11.93 -23.41
C PHE A 5 -26.77 -12.79 -22.50
N TYR A 6 -28.02 -13.04 -22.92
CA TYR A 6 -28.96 -13.82 -22.11
C TYR A 6 -28.53 -15.30 -22.02
N ASN A 7 -28.11 -15.95 -23.12
CA ASN A 7 -27.68 -17.35 -23.07
C ASN A 7 -26.43 -17.60 -22.20
N ARG A 8 -25.43 -16.70 -22.22
CA ARG A 8 -24.26 -16.82 -21.30
C ARG A 8 -24.66 -16.73 -19.83
N THR A 9 -25.70 -15.95 -19.50
CA THR A 9 -26.14 -15.81 -18.11
C THR A 9 -26.86 -17.04 -17.54
N TRP A 10 -27.50 -17.87 -18.36
CA TRP A 10 -28.14 -19.12 -17.91
C TRP A 10 -27.14 -20.25 -17.72
N GLU A 11 -26.15 -20.38 -18.61
CA GLU A 11 -25.07 -21.36 -18.48
C GLU A 11 -24.21 -21.08 -17.25
N LEU A 12 -23.87 -19.80 -17.00
CA LEU A 12 -23.15 -19.38 -15.80
C LEU A 12 -23.96 -19.67 -14.53
N LYS A 13 -25.26 -19.38 -14.48
CA LYS A 13 -26.11 -19.74 -13.32
C LYS A 13 -26.16 -21.24 -13.04
N GLY A 14 -26.29 -22.06 -14.09
CA GLY A 14 -26.31 -23.52 -13.98
C GLY A 14 -24.97 -24.09 -13.52
N LEU A 15 -23.86 -23.53 -14.00
CA LEU A 15 -22.50 -23.85 -13.55
C LEU A 15 -22.26 -23.41 -12.10
N ILE A 16 -22.69 -22.20 -11.72
CA ILE A 16 -22.53 -21.66 -10.37
C ILE A 16 -23.30 -22.51 -9.36
N LEU A 17 -24.56 -22.87 -9.62
CA LEU A 17 -25.35 -23.71 -8.72
C LEU A 17 -24.78 -25.14 -8.61
N LYS A 18 -24.36 -25.73 -9.73
CA LYS A 18 -23.71 -27.05 -9.73
C LYS A 18 -22.36 -27.00 -9.02
N LEU A 19 -21.54 -25.99 -9.24
CA LEU A 19 -20.22 -25.85 -8.62
C LEU A 19 -20.31 -25.49 -7.14
N VAL A 20 -21.22 -24.62 -6.71
CA VAL A 20 -21.50 -24.36 -5.30
C VAL A 20 -22.03 -25.61 -4.60
N SER A 21 -22.86 -26.42 -5.25
CA SER A 21 -23.33 -27.70 -4.69
C SER A 21 -22.21 -28.74 -4.57
N VAL A 22 -21.37 -28.87 -5.60
CA VAL A 22 -20.18 -29.73 -5.61
C VAL A 22 -19.17 -29.24 -4.58
N PHE A 23 -18.96 -27.93 -4.46
CA PHE A 23 -18.03 -27.37 -3.47
C PHE A 23 -18.56 -27.53 -2.06
N ASN A 24 -19.83 -27.23 -1.77
CA ASN A 24 -20.43 -27.47 -0.45
C ASN A 24 -20.37 -28.95 -0.04
N SER A 25 -20.43 -29.87 -1.02
CA SER A 25 -20.26 -31.30 -0.76
C SER A 25 -18.79 -31.69 -0.50
N LEU A 26 -17.84 -31.01 -1.16
CA LEU A 26 -16.41 -31.26 -1.05
C LEU A 26 -15.73 -30.45 0.05
N SER A 27 -16.22 -29.29 0.47
CA SER A 27 -15.58 -28.39 1.45
C SER A 27 -16.02 -28.64 2.88
N ARG A 28 -16.84 -29.67 3.10
CA ARG A 28 -17.44 -29.98 4.41
C ARG A 28 -16.43 -30.55 5.43
N THR A 29 -15.24 -30.94 4.99
CA THR A 29 -14.16 -31.39 5.88
C THR A 29 -12.81 -30.80 5.47
N ARG A 30 -11.97 -30.50 6.46
CA ARG A 30 -10.59 -30.00 6.25
C ARG A 30 -9.69 -31.01 5.52
N GLU A 31 -10.19 -32.21 5.25
CA GLU A 31 -9.44 -33.37 4.74
C GLU A 31 -9.64 -33.59 3.25
N SER A 32 -10.80 -33.25 2.70
CA SER A 32 -11.18 -33.49 1.30
C SER A 32 -10.36 -32.69 0.28
N TRP A 33 -10.11 -31.41 0.52
CA TRP A 33 -9.26 -30.55 -0.31
C TRP A 33 -7.76 -30.86 -0.16
N LYS A 34 -7.34 -31.42 0.99
CA LYS A 34 -5.98 -31.95 1.17
C LYS A 34 -5.75 -33.19 0.31
N ASN A 35 -6.79 -34.02 0.14
CA ASN A 35 -6.75 -35.21 -0.70
C ASN A 35 -6.78 -34.89 -2.20
N ASN A 36 -7.24 -33.70 -2.59
CA ASN A 36 -7.22 -33.25 -3.98
C ASN A 36 -6.80 -31.77 -4.10
N PRO A 37 -5.50 -31.49 -4.32
CA PRO A 37 -4.97 -30.13 -4.40
C PRO A 37 -5.48 -29.34 -5.61
N ALA A 38 -6.10 -29.97 -6.61
CA ALA A 38 -6.68 -29.23 -7.74
C ALA A 38 -7.95 -28.46 -7.33
N VAL A 39 -8.65 -28.91 -6.30
CA VAL A 39 -9.95 -28.35 -5.88
C VAL A 39 -9.85 -26.88 -5.49
N LYS A 40 -8.78 -26.46 -4.78
CA LYS A 40 -8.54 -25.05 -4.42
C LYS A 40 -8.32 -24.15 -5.64
N HIS A 41 -7.65 -24.66 -6.68
CA HIS A 41 -7.41 -23.90 -7.92
C HIS A 41 -8.68 -23.78 -8.75
N VAL A 42 -9.46 -24.87 -8.87
CA VAL A 42 -10.76 -24.85 -9.54
C VAL A 42 -11.72 -23.88 -8.84
N PHE A 43 -11.73 -23.89 -7.50
CA PHE A 43 -12.50 -22.94 -6.71
C PHE A 43 -12.10 -21.50 -6.98
N SER A 44 -10.83 -21.17 -6.79
CA SER A 44 -10.31 -19.82 -6.95
C SER A 44 -10.59 -19.29 -8.37
N TRP A 45 -10.32 -20.11 -9.38
CA TRP A 45 -10.61 -19.77 -10.77
C TRP A 45 -12.10 -19.53 -11.01
N THR A 46 -12.97 -20.42 -10.50
CA THR A 46 -14.43 -20.30 -10.64
C THR A 46 -14.94 -19.03 -9.96
N LEU A 47 -14.49 -18.77 -8.73
CA LEU A 47 -14.87 -17.59 -7.96
C LEU A 47 -14.53 -16.31 -8.71
N GLN A 48 -13.34 -16.24 -9.33
CA GLN A 48 -12.91 -15.11 -10.14
C GLN A 48 -13.79 -14.86 -11.38
N GLN A 49 -14.47 -15.89 -11.91
CA GLN A 49 -15.41 -15.72 -13.02
C GLN A 49 -16.75 -15.10 -12.59
N ILE A 50 -17.09 -15.13 -11.31
CA ILE A 50 -18.38 -14.66 -10.79
C ILE A 50 -18.21 -13.23 -10.28
N THR A 51 -18.88 -12.28 -10.94
CA THR A 51 -18.85 -10.86 -10.55
C THR A 51 -20.26 -10.38 -10.13
N ARG A 52 -20.36 -9.08 -9.79
CA ARG A 52 -21.64 -8.42 -9.45
C ARG A 52 -22.70 -8.65 -10.56
N PRO A 53 -23.99 -8.88 -10.21
CA PRO A 53 -24.58 -8.91 -8.86
C PRO A 53 -24.69 -10.31 -8.23
N TRP A 54 -24.25 -11.38 -8.92
CA TRP A 54 -24.58 -12.76 -8.53
C TRP A 54 -23.80 -13.27 -7.30
N LEU A 55 -22.66 -12.66 -7.00
CA LEU A 55 -21.78 -13.11 -5.94
C LEU A 55 -22.40 -13.01 -4.54
N SER A 56 -23.22 -11.99 -4.28
CA SER A 56 -23.84 -11.77 -2.96
C SER A 56 -24.80 -12.90 -2.57
N GLN A 57 -25.53 -13.46 -3.53
CA GLN A 57 -26.48 -14.56 -3.31
C GLN A 57 -25.79 -15.86 -2.85
N HIS A 58 -24.50 -16.00 -3.16
CA HIS A 58 -23.71 -17.19 -2.82
C HIS A 58 -22.70 -16.93 -1.69
N LEU A 59 -22.73 -15.74 -1.06
CA LEU A 59 -21.74 -15.31 -0.08
C LEU A 59 -21.55 -16.32 1.07
N GLU A 60 -22.65 -16.88 1.57
CA GLU A 60 -22.64 -17.87 2.66
C GLU A 60 -21.92 -19.17 2.29
N SER A 61 -21.92 -19.52 1.01
CA SER A 61 -21.26 -20.73 0.51
C SER A 61 -19.79 -20.50 0.11
N ILE A 62 -19.45 -19.30 -0.34
CA ILE A 62 -18.09 -18.99 -0.85
C ILE A 62 -17.16 -18.42 0.21
N LEU A 63 -17.70 -17.75 1.23
CA LEU A 63 -16.89 -17.11 2.28
C LEU A 63 -16.18 -18.16 3.16
N PRO A 64 -16.86 -19.19 3.71
CA PRO A 64 -16.20 -20.22 4.51
C PRO A 64 -15.04 -20.93 3.80
N PRO A 65 -15.17 -21.42 2.55
CA PRO A 65 -14.04 -22.05 1.87
C PRO A 65 -12.91 -21.07 1.54
N SER A 66 -13.20 -19.80 1.25
CA SER A 66 -12.16 -18.79 1.03
C SER A 66 -11.33 -18.54 2.30
N LEU A 67 -11.98 -18.48 3.46
CA LEU A 67 -11.33 -18.38 4.77
C LEU A 67 -10.54 -19.65 5.11
N LEU A 68 -11.10 -20.83 4.82
CA LEU A 68 -10.40 -22.10 5.05
C LEU A 68 -9.11 -22.21 4.25
N ILE A 69 -9.12 -21.75 2.99
CA ILE A 69 -7.94 -21.72 2.11
C ILE A 69 -6.92 -20.69 2.63
N SER A 70 -7.37 -19.53 3.11
CA SER A 70 -6.46 -18.51 3.67
C SER A 70 -5.79 -18.98 4.97
N ASP A 71 -6.47 -19.80 5.77
CA ASP A 71 -5.94 -20.36 7.03
C ASP A 71 -5.01 -21.57 6.84
N ASP A 72 -4.72 -21.97 5.59
CA ASP A 72 -3.82 -23.09 5.33
C ASP A 72 -2.40 -22.83 5.84
N TYR A 73 -1.62 -23.87 6.06
CA TYR A 73 -0.23 -23.73 6.48
C TYR A 73 0.71 -23.33 5.32
N GLN A 74 0.38 -23.69 4.07
CA GLN A 74 1.21 -23.40 2.90
C GLN A 74 1.00 -21.97 2.40
N THR A 75 2.08 -21.21 2.21
CA THR A 75 2.04 -19.80 1.78
C THR A 75 1.30 -19.60 0.46
N GLU A 76 1.45 -20.50 -0.51
CA GLU A 76 0.74 -20.43 -1.80
C GLU A 76 -0.78 -20.46 -1.63
N ASN A 77 -1.26 -21.31 -0.72
CA ASN A 77 -2.69 -21.43 -0.41
C ASN A 77 -3.18 -20.18 0.32
N LYS A 78 -2.39 -19.65 1.26
CA LYS A 78 -2.71 -18.38 1.92
C LYS A 78 -2.90 -17.25 0.90
N VAL A 79 -1.97 -17.12 -0.06
CA VAL A 79 -2.04 -16.11 -1.13
C VAL A 79 -3.31 -16.29 -1.97
N LEU A 80 -3.59 -17.53 -2.42
CA LEU A 80 -4.82 -17.82 -3.18
C LEU A 80 -6.08 -17.51 -2.38
N GLY A 81 -6.10 -17.86 -1.09
CA GLY A 81 -7.21 -17.57 -0.18
C GLY A 81 -7.44 -16.07 -0.05
N VAL A 82 -6.39 -15.29 0.21
CA VAL A 82 -6.48 -13.83 0.30
C VAL A 82 -6.93 -13.21 -1.03
N GLN A 83 -6.49 -13.72 -2.18
CA GLN A 83 -6.99 -13.29 -3.49
C GLN A 83 -8.49 -13.58 -3.68
N CYS A 84 -8.97 -14.72 -3.19
CA CYS A 84 -10.40 -15.05 -3.17
C CYS A 84 -11.18 -14.08 -2.28
N LEU A 85 -10.68 -13.79 -1.08
CA LEU A 85 -11.28 -12.82 -0.16
C LEU A 85 -11.28 -11.41 -0.76
N HIS A 86 -10.21 -11.01 -1.44
CA HIS A 86 -10.12 -9.71 -2.12
C HIS A 86 -11.16 -9.58 -3.23
N HIS A 87 -11.34 -10.64 -4.04
CA HIS A 87 -12.39 -10.68 -5.05
C HIS A 87 -13.79 -10.52 -4.44
N ILE A 88 -14.05 -11.15 -3.30
CA ILE A 88 -15.31 -10.98 -2.54
C ILE A 88 -15.48 -9.53 -2.10
N VAL A 89 -14.45 -8.91 -1.53
CA VAL A 89 -14.48 -7.49 -1.09
C VAL A 89 -14.81 -6.56 -2.28
N LEU A 90 -14.22 -6.81 -3.45
CA LEU A 90 -14.45 -6.00 -4.64
C LEU A 90 -15.82 -6.23 -5.29
N ASN A 91 -16.40 -7.43 -5.16
CA ASN A 91 -17.60 -7.82 -5.91
C ASN A 91 -18.87 -7.97 -5.06
N VAL A 92 -18.80 -7.87 -3.74
CA VAL A 92 -19.98 -7.87 -2.87
C VAL A 92 -20.34 -6.44 -2.45
N PRO A 93 -21.63 -6.06 -2.45
CA PRO A 93 -22.07 -4.78 -1.90
C PRO A 93 -21.65 -4.61 -0.44
N ALA A 94 -21.21 -3.40 -0.07
CA ALA A 94 -20.78 -3.09 1.30
C ALA A 94 -21.85 -3.42 2.36
N ALA A 95 -23.13 -3.23 2.03
CA ALA A 95 -24.24 -3.55 2.94
C ALA A 95 -24.28 -5.04 3.31
N ASP A 96 -24.07 -5.93 2.33
CA ASP A 96 -24.10 -7.39 2.53
C ASP A 96 -22.88 -7.88 3.32
N LEU A 97 -21.74 -7.19 3.21
CA LEU A 97 -20.54 -7.46 4.01
C LEU A 97 -20.67 -6.94 5.44
N LEU A 98 -21.36 -5.81 5.66
CA LEU A 98 -21.61 -5.31 7.00
C LEU A 98 -22.66 -6.16 7.74
N GLN A 99 -23.57 -6.79 7.01
CA GLN A 99 -24.54 -7.72 7.58
C GLN A 99 -23.82 -8.88 8.29
N TYR A 100 -24.31 -9.23 9.48
CA TYR A 100 -23.75 -10.28 10.34
C TYR A 100 -22.25 -10.12 10.67
N ASN A 101 -21.72 -8.89 10.63
CA ASN A 101 -20.31 -8.59 10.90
C ASN A 101 -19.30 -9.35 10.01
N ARG A 102 -19.69 -9.72 8.78
CA ARG A 102 -18.81 -10.46 7.86
C ARG A 102 -17.56 -9.66 7.50
N ALA A 103 -17.67 -8.34 7.36
CA ALA A 103 -16.54 -7.43 7.14
C ALA A 103 -15.53 -7.49 8.30
N GLN A 104 -15.98 -7.63 9.55
CA GLN A 104 -15.10 -7.75 10.71
C GLN A 104 -14.39 -9.11 10.74
N VAL A 105 -15.10 -10.18 10.37
CA VAL A 105 -14.49 -11.52 10.22
C VAL A 105 -13.41 -11.50 9.14
N LEU A 106 -13.71 -10.88 7.99
CA LEU A 106 -12.73 -10.68 6.91
C LEU A 106 -11.52 -9.89 7.41
N TYR A 107 -11.74 -8.78 8.10
CA TYR A 107 -10.67 -7.97 8.67
C TYR A 107 -9.74 -8.80 9.56
N HIS A 108 -10.29 -9.52 10.54
CA HIS A 108 -9.48 -10.31 11.47
C HIS A 108 -8.70 -11.44 10.76
N ALA A 109 -9.34 -12.15 9.83
CA ALA A 109 -8.67 -13.20 9.06
C ALA A 109 -7.50 -12.64 8.25
N ILE A 110 -7.73 -11.54 7.52
CA ILE A 110 -6.72 -10.91 6.67
C ILE A 110 -5.60 -10.27 7.52
N PHE A 111 -5.96 -9.60 8.62
CA PHE A 111 -5.02 -8.94 9.53
C PHE A 111 -4.01 -9.93 10.12
N ASN A 112 -4.46 -11.14 10.48
CA ASN A 112 -3.57 -12.17 11.04
C ASN A 112 -2.42 -12.56 10.10
N HIS A 113 -2.59 -12.40 8.79
CA HIS A 113 -1.51 -12.68 7.84
C HIS A 113 -0.39 -11.65 7.86
N LEU A 114 -0.59 -10.45 8.42
CA LEU A 114 0.45 -9.42 8.52
C LEU A 114 1.63 -9.84 9.41
N TYR A 115 1.43 -10.79 10.32
CA TYR A 115 2.49 -11.32 11.18
C TYR A 115 3.43 -12.28 10.44
N MET A 116 3.08 -12.73 9.24
CA MET A 116 3.87 -13.67 8.45
C MET A 116 4.75 -12.91 7.45
N PRO A 117 6.09 -13.02 7.54
CA PRO A 117 7.00 -12.19 6.77
C PRO A 117 7.25 -12.75 5.35
N GLU A 118 6.19 -12.90 4.56
CA GLU A 118 6.20 -13.47 3.21
C GLU A 118 5.75 -12.42 2.18
N HIS A 119 6.61 -12.04 1.23
CA HIS A 119 6.35 -10.85 0.39
C HIS A 119 5.10 -10.98 -0.49
N CYS A 120 4.88 -12.14 -1.13
CA CYS A 120 3.69 -12.38 -1.95
C CYS A 120 2.39 -12.31 -1.13
N LEU A 121 2.43 -12.83 0.09
CA LEU A 121 1.29 -12.82 1.01
C LEU A 121 1.01 -11.41 1.50
N ILE A 122 2.03 -10.70 1.99
CA ILE A 122 1.89 -9.31 2.44
C ILE A 122 1.36 -8.43 1.31
N GLN A 123 1.84 -8.59 0.08
CA GLN A 123 1.31 -7.84 -1.07
C GLN A 123 -0.20 -8.07 -1.25
N ALA A 124 -0.65 -9.32 -1.28
CA ALA A 124 -2.07 -9.65 -1.43
C ALA A 124 -2.92 -9.11 -0.25
N VAL A 125 -2.39 -9.22 0.97
CA VAL A 125 -3.04 -8.79 2.22
C VAL A 125 -3.21 -7.27 2.25
N LEU A 126 -2.16 -6.51 1.94
CA LEU A 126 -2.20 -5.04 1.98
C LEU A 126 -3.16 -4.46 0.94
N LEU A 127 -3.19 -5.02 -0.27
CA LEU A 127 -4.16 -4.65 -1.31
C LEU A 127 -5.59 -4.91 -0.83
N CYS A 128 -5.85 -6.09 -0.29
CA CYS A 128 -7.17 -6.47 0.20
C CYS A 128 -7.64 -5.57 1.37
N LEU A 129 -6.76 -5.26 2.33
CA LEU A 129 -7.09 -4.37 3.44
C LEU A 129 -7.41 -2.95 2.97
N LEU A 130 -6.63 -2.40 2.03
CA LEU A 130 -6.86 -1.06 1.48
C LEU A 130 -8.26 -0.91 0.85
N ASP A 131 -8.75 -1.96 0.19
CA ASP A 131 -10.09 -2.02 -0.39
C ASP A 131 -11.20 -2.38 0.61
N LEU A 132 -10.84 -3.01 1.73
CA LEU A 132 -11.77 -3.35 2.81
C LEU A 132 -12.05 -2.16 3.75
N PHE A 133 -11.06 -1.31 4.01
CA PHE A 133 -11.22 -0.18 4.91
C PHE A 133 -12.40 0.77 4.57
N PRO A 134 -12.69 1.14 3.30
CA PRO A 134 -13.86 1.95 2.97
C PRO A 134 -15.19 1.33 3.41
N ILE A 135 -15.26 0.00 3.51
CA ILE A 135 -16.46 -0.72 3.95
C ILE A 135 -16.58 -0.64 5.47
N LEU A 136 -15.48 -0.91 6.19
CA LEU A 136 -15.43 -0.91 7.66
C LEU A 136 -15.60 0.48 8.27
N GLU A 137 -14.95 1.48 7.68
CA GLU A 137 -14.79 2.82 8.27
C GLU A 137 -15.90 3.79 7.83
N LYS A 138 -16.82 3.37 6.96
CA LYS A 138 -17.92 4.23 6.46
C LYS A 138 -18.84 4.74 7.56
N SER A 139 -18.96 3.99 8.67
CA SER A 139 -19.75 4.38 9.83
C SER A 139 -19.02 5.37 10.77
N LEU A 140 -17.70 5.54 10.61
CA LEU A 140 -16.86 6.40 11.44
C LEU A 140 -16.87 7.84 10.92
N HIS A 141 -18.06 8.42 10.73
CA HIS A 141 -18.17 9.85 10.45
C HIS A 141 -17.90 10.65 11.74
N TRP A 142 -16.80 11.38 11.75
CA TRP A 142 -16.42 12.23 12.88
C TRP A 142 -17.39 13.40 13.03
N LYS A 143 -18.07 13.48 14.19
CA LYS A 143 -19.08 14.51 14.51
C LYS A 143 -18.54 15.72 15.28
N GLY A 144 -17.28 16.12 15.07
CA GLY A 144 -16.78 17.41 15.58
C GLY A 144 -16.33 17.44 17.05
N GLU A 145 -17.02 16.72 17.95
CA GLU A 145 -16.92 16.97 19.39
C GLU A 145 -15.89 16.10 20.15
N ALA A 146 -15.41 15.01 19.55
CA ALA A 146 -14.49 14.07 20.20
C ALA A 146 -13.17 13.90 19.44
N VAL A 147 -12.11 13.41 20.11
CA VAL A 147 -10.88 12.97 19.43
C VAL A 147 -11.25 11.94 18.36
N ARG A 148 -10.79 12.14 17.11
CA ARG A 148 -11.03 11.18 16.03
C ARG A 148 -10.57 9.79 16.49
N PRO A 149 -11.41 8.74 16.43
CA PRO A 149 -11.00 7.42 16.87
C PRO A 149 -9.83 6.91 16.03
N THR A 150 -9.06 5.98 16.59
CA THR A 150 -8.11 5.16 15.82
C THR A 150 -8.91 4.26 14.88
N THR A 151 -8.56 4.31 13.61
CA THR A 151 -9.20 3.52 12.55
C THR A 151 -8.49 2.18 12.37
N HIS A 152 -9.11 1.22 11.68
CA HIS A 152 -8.41 -0.01 11.30
C HIS A 152 -7.20 0.28 10.40
N CYS A 153 -7.30 1.30 9.55
CA CYS A 153 -6.16 1.80 8.80
C CYS A 153 -5.01 2.29 9.70
N ASP A 154 -5.28 2.94 10.84
CA ASP A 154 -4.26 3.35 11.80
C ASP A 154 -3.54 2.15 12.43
N GLU A 155 -4.31 1.14 12.85
CA GLU A 155 -3.78 -0.10 13.47
C GLU A 155 -2.86 -0.85 12.50
N VAL A 156 -3.33 -1.02 11.27
CA VAL A 156 -2.57 -1.70 10.21
C VAL A 156 -1.32 -0.90 9.87
N LEU A 157 -1.41 0.43 9.70
CA LEU A 157 -0.22 1.25 9.44
C LEU A 157 0.80 1.16 10.58
N GLN A 158 0.34 1.21 11.84
CA GLN A 158 1.23 1.05 13.00
C GLN A 158 1.95 -0.29 12.98
N LEU A 159 1.26 -1.39 12.67
CA LEU A 159 1.87 -2.71 12.58
C LEU A 159 2.89 -2.77 11.45
N ILE A 160 2.51 -2.31 10.24
CA ILE A 160 3.40 -2.33 9.07
C ILE A 160 4.67 -1.51 9.33
N LEU A 161 4.56 -0.31 9.91
CA LEU A 161 5.74 0.50 10.27
C LEU A 161 6.66 -0.23 11.26
N THR A 162 6.11 -1.09 12.13
CA THR A 162 6.89 -1.96 13.03
C THR A 162 7.67 -3.01 12.31
N HIS A 163 7.10 -3.58 11.27
CA HIS A 163 7.80 -4.54 10.43
C HIS A 163 8.80 -3.83 9.50
N MET A 164 8.48 -2.62 9.01
CA MET A 164 9.35 -1.87 8.11
C MET A 164 10.66 -1.41 8.76
N GLU A 165 10.65 -0.94 10.02
CA GLU A 165 11.84 -0.39 10.71
C GLU A 165 13.05 -1.36 10.69
N PRO A 166 12.92 -2.65 11.08
CA PRO A 166 14.02 -3.62 11.05
C PRO A 166 14.13 -4.44 9.75
N GLU A 167 13.30 -4.19 8.73
CA GLU A 167 13.27 -5.04 7.53
C GLU A 167 14.49 -4.81 6.63
N HIS A 168 15.17 -5.90 6.30
CA HIS A 168 16.37 -5.89 5.47
C HIS A 168 16.17 -6.65 4.14
N ARG A 169 15.16 -7.52 4.02
CA ARG A 169 14.92 -8.26 2.78
C ARG A 169 14.31 -7.33 1.73
N LEU A 170 15.04 -7.14 0.63
CA LEU A 170 14.69 -6.18 -0.41
C LEU A 170 13.27 -6.35 -0.97
N LEU A 171 12.83 -7.60 -1.20
CA LEU A 171 11.49 -7.88 -1.72
C LEU A 171 10.38 -7.39 -0.78
N LEU A 172 10.55 -7.56 0.55
CA LEU A 172 9.59 -7.05 1.53
C LEU A 172 9.66 -5.54 1.66
N ARG A 173 10.86 -4.95 1.64
CA ARG A 173 11.03 -3.50 1.64
C ARG A 173 10.29 -2.86 0.48
N ARG A 174 10.48 -3.37 -0.74
CA ARG A 174 9.74 -2.93 -1.94
C ARG A 174 8.24 -3.10 -1.76
N THR A 175 7.82 -4.26 -1.24
CA THR A 175 6.39 -4.54 -1.00
C THR A 175 5.79 -3.51 -0.04
N TYR A 176 6.40 -3.26 1.11
CA TYR A 176 5.88 -2.27 2.06
C TYR A 176 5.92 -0.86 1.50
N ALA A 177 7.05 -0.45 0.89
CA ALA A 177 7.21 0.86 0.30
C ALA A 177 6.15 1.13 -0.77
N ARG A 178 5.82 0.16 -1.63
CA ARG A 178 4.79 0.28 -2.68
C ARG A 178 3.42 0.66 -2.13
N HIS A 179 3.04 0.14 -0.96
CA HIS A 179 1.70 0.36 -0.39
C HIS A 179 1.65 1.56 0.55
N LEU A 180 2.79 1.99 1.11
CA LEU A 180 2.84 3.08 2.08
C LEU A 180 2.20 4.40 1.60
N PRO A 181 2.39 4.86 0.34
CA PRO A 181 1.68 6.04 -0.17
C PRO A 181 0.16 5.95 -0.07
N ALA A 182 -0.43 4.76 -0.27
CA ALA A 182 -1.87 4.57 -0.21
C ALA A 182 -2.41 4.74 1.23
N PHE A 183 -1.69 4.24 2.23
CA PHE A 183 -2.02 4.45 3.64
C PHE A 183 -1.94 5.93 4.02
N VAL A 184 -0.90 6.64 3.57
CA VAL A 184 -0.74 8.08 3.82
C VAL A 184 -1.86 8.90 3.16
N LYS A 185 -2.20 8.61 1.89
CA LYS A 185 -3.32 9.25 1.18
C LYS A 185 -4.65 9.03 1.91
N ARG A 186 -4.87 7.82 2.42
CA ARG A 186 -6.11 7.46 3.12
C ARG A 186 -6.27 8.18 4.46
N LEU A 187 -5.21 8.24 5.28
CA LEU A 187 -5.24 8.88 6.59
C LEU A 187 -5.16 10.41 6.49
N GLY A 188 -4.51 10.94 5.46
CA GLY A 188 -4.30 12.37 5.26
C GLY A 188 -3.61 13.01 6.47
N ILE A 189 -4.22 14.03 7.06
CA ILE A 189 -3.65 14.72 8.23
C ILE A 189 -3.47 13.80 9.46
N LEU A 190 -4.25 12.71 9.57
CA LEU A 190 -4.14 11.76 10.69
C LEU A 190 -2.81 11.01 10.71
N THR A 191 -2.11 10.97 9.57
CA THR A 191 -0.78 10.36 9.49
C THR A 191 0.24 11.00 10.45
N VAL A 192 -0.03 12.22 10.93
CA VAL A 192 0.79 12.88 11.97
C VAL A 192 0.98 12.03 13.23
N ARG A 193 0.03 11.14 13.55
CA ARG A 193 0.11 10.17 14.67
C ARG A 193 1.31 9.24 14.56
N HIS A 194 1.71 8.92 13.33
CA HIS A 194 2.77 7.96 13.02
C HIS A 194 4.09 8.64 12.64
N MET A 195 4.17 9.98 12.72
CA MET A 195 5.24 10.77 12.10
C MET A 195 6.64 10.41 12.60
N LYS A 196 6.80 10.12 13.90
CA LYS A 196 8.10 9.74 14.48
C LYS A 196 8.65 8.46 13.87
N ARG A 197 7.79 7.49 13.56
CA ARG A 197 8.17 6.19 12.98
C ARG A 197 8.34 6.29 11.48
N LEU A 198 7.44 7.01 10.82
CA LEU A 198 7.55 7.32 9.40
C LEU A 198 8.88 8.01 9.07
N GLU A 199 9.30 8.97 9.88
CA GLU A 199 10.61 9.61 9.74
C GLU A 199 11.75 8.58 9.71
N ARG A 200 11.78 7.65 10.69
CA ARG A 200 12.79 6.58 10.76
C ARG A 200 12.77 5.66 9.55
N VAL A 201 11.57 5.22 9.14
CA VAL A 201 11.38 4.36 7.97
C VAL A 201 11.84 5.08 6.70
N ILE A 202 11.46 6.34 6.51
CA ILE A 202 11.86 7.13 5.35
C ILE A 202 13.37 7.27 5.29
N THR A 203 14.00 7.69 6.39
CA THR A 203 15.47 7.83 6.41
C THR A 203 16.14 6.48 6.13
N GLY A 204 15.70 5.39 6.78
CA GLY A 204 16.33 4.08 6.59
C GLY A 204 16.11 3.48 5.20
N TYR A 205 15.01 3.80 4.52
CA TYR A 205 14.74 3.32 3.16
C TYR A 205 15.41 4.14 2.07
N LEU A 206 15.54 5.46 2.23
CA LEU A 206 16.30 6.27 1.29
C LEU A 206 17.79 5.93 1.31
N GLU A 207 18.33 5.50 2.45
CA GLU A 207 19.76 5.18 2.58
C GLU A 207 20.18 3.89 1.89
N VAL A 208 19.31 2.88 1.79
CA VAL A 208 19.71 1.55 1.31
C VAL A 208 19.34 1.35 -0.15
N TYR A 209 20.31 0.96 -0.96
CA TYR A 209 20.12 0.62 -2.37
C TYR A 209 19.23 -0.62 -2.49
N ASP A 210 18.13 -0.55 -3.24
CA ASP A 210 17.16 -1.64 -3.30
C ASP A 210 17.18 -2.44 -4.61
N GLY A 211 18.11 -2.15 -5.51
CA GLY A 211 18.31 -2.85 -6.79
C GLY A 211 18.09 -1.94 -7.99
N PRO A 212 18.23 -2.42 -9.25
CA PRO A 212 18.29 -1.55 -10.43
C PRO A 212 17.00 -0.75 -10.68
N GLU A 213 15.86 -1.24 -10.18
CA GLU A 213 14.57 -0.55 -10.30
C GLU A 213 14.39 0.57 -9.27
N GLU A 214 15.15 0.55 -8.17
CA GLU A 214 15.05 1.49 -7.03
C GLU A 214 13.61 1.78 -6.58
N GLU A 215 12.76 0.74 -6.66
CA GLU A 215 11.32 0.88 -6.48
C GLU A 215 11.00 1.34 -5.05
N ALA A 216 11.69 0.80 -4.05
CA ALA A 216 11.44 1.16 -2.67
C ALA A 216 11.79 2.63 -2.43
N ARG A 217 12.96 3.10 -2.89
CA ARG A 217 13.37 4.50 -2.73
C ARG A 217 12.41 5.47 -3.42
N LEU A 218 11.99 5.18 -4.65
CA LEU A 218 11.02 6.01 -5.38
C LEU A 218 9.68 6.10 -4.62
N LYS A 219 9.16 4.98 -4.13
CA LYS A 219 7.89 4.97 -3.38
C LYS A 219 7.99 5.64 -2.01
N ILE A 220 9.16 5.64 -1.39
CA ILE A 220 9.42 6.37 -0.15
C ILE A 220 9.53 7.88 -0.39
N LEU A 221 10.10 8.31 -1.53
CA LEU A 221 10.03 9.72 -1.94
C LEU A 221 8.59 10.17 -2.19
N GLU A 222 7.78 9.36 -2.89
CA GLU A 222 6.33 9.62 -3.05
C GLU A 222 5.64 9.75 -1.68
N THR A 223 5.93 8.83 -0.75
CA THR A 223 5.40 8.87 0.62
C THR A 223 5.81 10.17 1.33
N LEU A 224 7.08 10.57 1.24
CA LEU A 224 7.59 11.78 1.87
C LEU A 224 6.91 13.04 1.32
N LYS A 225 6.66 13.13 0.00
CA LYS A 225 5.90 14.23 -0.60
C LYS A 225 4.51 14.35 0.03
N LEU A 226 3.79 13.23 0.13
CA LEU A 226 2.44 13.20 0.72
C LEU A 226 2.44 13.59 2.20
N LEU A 227 3.44 13.12 2.96
CA LEU A 227 3.58 13.50 4.37
C LEU A 227 3.83 14.99 4.52
N MET A 228 4.71 15.57 3.70
CA MET A 228 4.96 17.00 3.73
C MET A 228 3.70 17.79 3.38
N GLN A 229 2.91 17.35 2.41
CA GLN A 229 1.64 17.99 2.05
C GLN A 229 0.59 17.91 3.17
N TYR A 230 0.32 16.72 3.70
CA TYR A 230 -0.75 16.53 4.70
C TYR A 230 -0.38 16.99 6.11
N THR A 231 0.91 17.07 6.43
CA THR A 231 1.39 17.36 7.79
C THR A 231 2.40 18.52 7.84
N TRP A 232 2.36 19.42 6.85
CA TRP A 232 3.30 20.54 6.70
C TRP A 232 3.62 21.32 7.99
N PRO A 233 2.68 21.59 8.93
CA PRO A 233 2.99 22.37 10.13
C PRO A 233 3.98 21.66 11.07
N ARG A 234 4.16 20.35 10.92
CA ARG A 234 5.05 19.52 11.75
C ARG A 234 6.39 19.19 11.07
N ILE A 235 6.57 19.62 9.81
CA ILE A 235 7.76 19.31 9.01
C ILE A 235 8.96 20.16 9.41
N SER A 236 8.77 21.43 9.78
CA SER A 236 9.89 22.33 10.13
C SER A 236 10.77 21.79 11.26
N CYS A 237 10.18 21.10 12.26
CA CYS A 237 10.94 20.47 13.35
C CYS A 237 11.83 19.29 12.90
N ARG A 238 11.65 18.79 11.67
CA ARG A 238 12.35 17.64 11.09
C ARG A 238 13.24 18.02 9.91
N LEU A 239 13.30 19.33 9.62
CA LEU A 239 14.03 19.90 8.50
C LEU A 239 15.44 19.31 8.37
N VAL A 240 16.23 19.35 9.44
CA VAL A 240 17.63 18.92 9.41
C VAL A 240 17.78 17.44 9.06
N ILE A 241 16.90 16.59 9.59
CA ILE A 241 16.97 15.14 9.40
C ILE A 241 16.57 14.79 7.96
N LEU A 242 15.46 15.34 7.48
CA LEU A 242 14.95 15.10 6.13
C LEU A 242 15.89 15.68 5.06
N LEU A 243 16.42 16.89 5.29
CA LEU A 243 17.38 17.52 4.38
C LEU A 243 18.65 16.67 4.23
N LYS A 244 19.21 16.18 5.34
CA LYS A 244 20.39 15.31 5.31
C LYS A 244 20.12 14.02 4.54
N ALA A 245 18.98 13.37 4.79
CA ALA A 245 18.63 12.13 4.10
C ALA A 245 18.46 12.32 2.59
N LEU A 246 17.78 13.39 2.17
CA LEU A 246 17.60 13.73 0.75
C LEU A 246 18.92 14.09 0.07
N LEU A 247 19.78 14.90 0.70
CA LEU A 247 21.08 15.25 0.14
C LEU A 247 22.01 14.03 0.03
N LYS A 248 21.98 13.15 1.02
CA LYS A 248 22.73 11.89 0.98
C LYS A 248 22.30 11.04 -0.21
N LEU A 249 20.98 10.86 -0.40
CA LEU A 249 20.44 10.16 -1.57
C LEU A 249 20.89 10.80 -2.89
N VAL A 250 20.79 12.12 -3.02
CA VAL A 250 21.21 12.83 -4.25
C VAL A 250 22.71 12.60 -4.54
N CYS A 251 23.56 12.68 -3.51
CA CYS A 251 24.99 12.39 -3.65
C CYS A 251 25.25 10.92 -4.03
N ASP A 252 24.55 9.98 -3.40
CA ASP A 252 24.72 8.55 -3.66
C ASP A 252 24.32 8.18 -5.09
N VAL A 253 23.19 8.74 -5.59
CA VAL A 253 22.73 8.52 -6.96
C VAL A 253 23.61 9.23 -8.00
N ALA A 254 24.08 10.44 -7.71
CA ALA A 254 24.98 11.17 -8.62
C ALA A 254 26.34 10.47 -8.82
N ARG A 255 26.82 9.79 -7.78
CA ARG A 255 28.09 9.04 -7.79
C ARG A 255 27.93 7.60 -8.26
N ASP A 256 26.70 7.10 -8.41
CA ASP A 256 26.46 5.79 -8.98
C ASP A 256 26.88 5.79 -10.45
N THR A 257 27.85 4.96 -10.78
CA THR A 257 28.38 4.83 -12.15
C THR A 257 27.56 3.85 -12.98
N ASN A 258 27.20 2.66 -12.44
CA ASN A 258 26.69 1.55 -13.26
C ASN A 258 25.63 0.65 -12.60
N LEU A 259 25.22 0.91 -11.35
CA LEU A 259 24.28 0.02 -10.66
C LEU A 259 22.84 0.22 -11.12
N THR A 260 22.45 1.48 -11.28
CA THR A 260 21.09 1.85 -11.70
C THR A 260 21.03 2.28 -13.16
N PRO A 261 19.99 1.89 -13.91
CA PRO A 261 19.74 2.41 -15.25
C PRO A 261 19.53 3.93 -15.23
N GLU A 262 20.07 4.61 -16.23
CA GLU A 262 19.96 6.07 -16.39
C GLU A 262 18.54 6.66 -16.27
N PRO A 263 17.46 6.05 -16.81
CA PRO A 263 16.11 6.59 -16.61
C PRO A 263 15.67 6.55 -15.14
N VAL A 264 16.08 5.52 -14.39
CA VAL A 264 15.76 5.38 -12.96
C VAL A 264 16.55 6.39 -12.14
N LYS A 265 17.83 6.61 -12.46
CA LYS A 265 18.64 7.69 -11.84
C LYS A 265 17.99 9.04 -12.00
N LYS A 266 17.57 9.38 -13.22
CA LYS A 266 16.89 10.66 -13.51
C LYS A 266 15.60 10.80 -12.72
N ALA A 267 14.80 9.73 -12.63
CA ALA A 267 13.57 9.72 -11.83
C ALA A 267 13.87 9.96 -10.33
N LEU A 268 14.85 9.25 -9.77
CA LEU A 268 15.25 9.44 -8.36
C LEU A 268 15.73 10.86 -8.07
N LEU A 269 16.62 11.40 -8.91
CA LEU A 269 17.14 12.75 -8.74
C LEU A 269 16.01 13.79 -8.87
N GLN A 270 15.07 13.60 -9.79
CA GLN A 270 13.93 14.49 -9.94
C GLN A 270 13.00 14.41 -8.72
N GLU A 271 12.59 13.21 -8.30
CA GLU A 271 11.73 13.01 -7.14
C GLU A 271 12.37 13.54 -5.84
N ALA A 272 13.68 13.35 -5.66
CA ALA A 272 14.42 13.90 -4.53
C ALA A 272 14.51 15.43 -4.58
N THR A 273 14.71 16.01 -5.78
CA THR A 273 14.73 17.46 -5.97
C THR A 273 13.36 18.07 -5.65
N ASP A 274 12.28 17.45 -6.11
CA ASP A 274 10.91 17.88 -5.79
C ASP A 274 10.64 17.81 -4.28
N CYS A 275 11.11 16.75 -3.60
CA CYS A 275 11.04 16.65 -2.15
C CYS A 275 11.80 17.78 -1.45
N LEU A 276 12.98 18.18 -1.95
CA LEU A 276 13.75 19.31 -1.41
C LEU A 276 13.03 20.65 -1.60
N ILE A 277 12.41 20.87 -2.76
CA ILE A 277 11.59 22.07 -3.03
C ILE A 277 10.41 22.12 -2.07
N LEU A 278 9.68 21.01 -1.92
CA LEU A 278 8.54 20.95 -1.03
C LEU A 278 8.95 21.13 0.44
N LEU A 279 10.10 20.58 0.85
CA LEU A 279 10.67 20.79 2.17
C LEU A 279 11.01 22.26 2.43
N ASP A 280 11.52 22.98 1.42
CA ASP A 280 11.78 24.42 1.48
C ASP A 280 10.49 25.21 1.71
N HIS A 281 9.43 24.86 0.98
CA HIS A 281 8.10 25.48 1.12
C HIS A 281 7.51 25.24 2.52
N CYS A 282 7.56 24.02 3.03
CA CYS A 282 7.10 23.70 4.41
C CYS A 282 7.96 24.39 5.50
N SER A 283 9.16 24.86 5.16
CA SER A 283 10.11 25.46 6.10
C SER A 283 10.37 26.94 5.83
N GLN A 284 9.50 27.62 5.07
CA GLN A 284 9.56 29.06 4.80
C GLN A 284 10.93 29.52 4.22
N GLY A 285 11.52 28.75 3.30
CA GLY A 285 12.76 29.14 2.63
C GLY A 285 14.06 28.78 3.37
N GLN A 286 13.99 28.12 4.53
CA GLN A 286 15.18 27.76 5.31
C GLN A 286 16.11 26.77 4.57
N VAL A 287 15.58 25.91 3.70
CA VAL A 287 16.40 24.94 2.94
C VAL A 287 17.31 25.70 1.97
N LYS A 288 16.78 26.69 1.24
CA LYS A 288 17.58 27.51 0.31
C LYS A 288 18.76 28.19 1.01
N GLY A 289 18.53 28.75 2.21
CA GLY A 289 19.58 29.35 3.02
C GLY A 289 20.69 28.37 3.40
N LEU A 290 20.31 27.15 3.81
CA LEU A 290 21.27 26.09 4.17
C LEU A 290 22.06 25.57 2.95
N LEU A 291 21.43 25.51 1.77
CA LEU A 291 22.05 25.01 0.54
C LEU A 291 22.93 26.03 -0.19
N ALA A 292 22.78 27.33 0.09
CA ALA A 292 23.55 28.39 -0.58
C ALA A 292 25.07 28.16 -0.55
N ARG A 293 25.59 27.68 0.57
CA ARG A 293 27.02 27.38 0.72
C ARG A 293 27.45 26.15 -0.07
N VAL A 294 26.57 25.17 -0.24
CA VAL A 294 26.90 23.89 -0.91
C VAL A 294 27.11 24.10 -2.41
N VAL A 295 26.38 25.03 -3.04
CA VAL A 295 26.55 25.36 -4.46
C VAL A 295 27.95 25.89 -4.78
N LEU A 296 28.57 26.60 -3.82
CA LEU A 296 29.89 27.19 -3.98
C LEU A 296 31.04 26.20 -3.74
N THR A 297 30.80 25.15 -2.95
CA THR A 297 31.85 24.22 -2.50
C THR A 297 31.79 22.85 -3.17
N CYS A 298 30.64 22.45 -3.72
CA CYS A 298 30.47 21.13 -4.31
C CYS A 298 31.03 21.08 -5.74
N THR A 299 31.81 20.04 -6.04
CA THR A 299 32.42 19.82 -7.37
C THR A 299 31.56 18.97 -8.30
N ASP A 300 30.56 18.26 -7.77
CA ASP A 300 29.71 17.34 -8.54
C ASP A 300 28.63 18.11 -9.31
N SER A 301 28.74 18.12 -10.64
CA SER A 301 27.84 18.87 -11.52
C SER A 301 26.38 18.43 -11.41
N THR A 302 26.11 17.15 -11.16
CA THR A 302 24.76 16.60 -11.04
C THR A 302 24.11 17.07 -9.75
N VAL A 303 24.84 17.01 -8.63
CA VAL A 303 24.39 17.50 -7.32
C VAL A 303 24.14 19.01 -7.37
N VAL A 304 25.08 19.77 -7.94
CA VAL A 304 24.95 21.23 -8.08
C VAL A 304 23.74 21.60 -8.95
N ASN A 305 23.47 20.87 -10.03
CA ASN A 305 22.30 21.10 -10.87
C ASN A 305 20.98 20.85 -10.11
N CYS A 306 20.90 19.79 -9.29
CA CYS A 306 19.73 19.53 -8.45
C CYS A 306 19.52 20.67 -7.44
N ILE A 307 20.57 21.10 -6.74
CA ILE A 307 20.49 22.19 -5.76
C ILE A 307 20.10 23.52 -6.43
N ARG A 308 20.61 23.80 -7.63
CA ARG A 308 20.26 25.01 -8.37
C ARG A 308 18.77 25.06 -8.71
N LYS A 309 18.16 23.92 -9.09
CA LYS A 309 16.70 23.83 -9.29
C LYS A 309 15.91 24.16 -8.02
N VAL A 310 16.40 23.77 -6.84
CA VAL A 310 15.76 24.11 -5.55
C VAL A 310 15.84 25.62 -5.31
N GLN A 311 16.97 26.25 -5.62
CA GLN A 311 17.16 27.70 -5.44
C GLN A 311 16.33 28.55 -6.42
N GLN A 312 16.18 28.08 -7.65
CA GLN A 312 15.48 28.81 -8.71
C GLN A 312 13.95 28.70 -8.64
N ASN A 313 13.41 27.74 -7.89
CA ASN A 313 11.96 27.64 -7.72
C ASN A 313 11.45 28.79 -6.82
N PRO A 314 10.55 29.66 -7.30
CA PRO A 314 9.94 30.68 -6.47
C PRO A 314 9.16 30.03 -5.32
N VAL A 315 9.12 30.70 -4.17
CA VAL A 315 8.28 30.29 -3.03
C VAL A 315 6.83 30.66 -3.38
N ASP A 316 6.21 29.89 -4.28
CA ASP A 316 4.83 30.11 -4.64
C ASP A 316 3.93 29.42 -3.61
N ALA A 317 3.36 30.23 -2.72
CA ALA A 317 2.43 29.81 -1.67
C ALA A 317 1.15 29.15 -2.21
N SER A 318 0.91 29.19 -3.53
CA SER A 318 -0.24 28.60 -4.22
C SER A 318 -0.10 27.10 -4.53
N VAL A 319 1.10 26.52 -4.46
CA VAL A 319 1.34 25.11 -4.84
C VAL A 319 0.94 24.12 -3.74
N LEU A 320 0.69 24.59 -2.52
CA LEU A 320 0.27 23.74 -1.40
C LEU A 320 -1.23 23.43 -1.37
N GLY A 321 -2.05 24.00 -2.27
CA GLY A 321 -3.50 23.75 -2.27
C GLY A 321 -4.12 24.01 -0.89
N ILE A 322 -3.74 25.12 -0.26
CA ILE A 322 -4.41 25.67 0.92
C ILE A 322 -5.62 26.48 0.45
#